data_AF-A0A359KRM8-F1
#
_entry.id   AF-A0A359KRM8-F1
#
_cell.length_a   1.000
_cell.length_b   1.000
_cell.length_c   1.000
_cell.angle_alpha   90.00
_cell.angle_beta   90.00
_cell.angle_gamma   90.00
#
_symmetry.space_group_name_H-M   'P 1'
#
loop_
_entity.id
_entity.type
_entity.pdbx_description
1 polymer ?
#
loop_
_entity_poly.entity_id
_entity_poly.type
_entity_poly.pdbx_seq_one_letter_code
_entity_poly.pdbx_strand_id
1 'polypeptide(L)'
;MPAYGHTLRFGVFLTPNSDNPDEVVGLAELAEQAGLDLVTFQDHPYQVALDTWTLLSWVAGRTQRVRLAANVLNLPLRQPAVMARSAASLDLLSGGRLELGIGAGAYWQAIEAMGGPRLDPGQAVDGLDEALDIIRAIWDTNERSAVTLDGEVYRVSGATRGPTPAHDIPIHIGGSKPRMLRLVGRKADGWIVSLPYLQPGQLESSNAIIDAAAREAERDPREIQRLLNISGRFSDTRCGFLDGPPEAWVADLLSLAVEQGVSAFILMTDDSSDIERFATEVAPQVREALRREYPELQHATKLRRAAVRSMRRAGIDYDRIPTSLAGDAVEPGDIGYVRFRSNYLRGGAPGLILRPGNVEEVAEALAYARSNPDVPLGIRSGGHGISGRSTNNGGIVIDMGKINGIEI
;
A
#
# COMPACT_ATOMS: atom_id res chain seq x y z
N MET A 1 18.96 14.25 -1.59
CA MET A 1 17.66 13.56 -1.47
C MET A 1 17.95 12.07 -1.54
N PRO A 2 17.34 11.22 -0.69
CA PRO A 2 15.88 11.21 -0.58
C PRO A 2 15.33 11.01 0.84
N ALA A 3 14.41 11.89 1.20
CA ALA A 3 13.23 11.44 1.90
C ALA A 3 12.04 11.72 0.99
N TYR A 4 11.26 10.68 0.73
CA TYR A 4 10.13 10.73 -0.20
C TYR A 4 8.85 11.28 0.46
N GLY A 5 8.90 11.65 1.74
CA GLY A 5 7.79 12.23 2.48
C GLY A 5 6.75 11.21 2.97
N HIS A 6 7.10 9.93 2.96
CA HIS A 6 6.23 8.88 3.49
C HIS A 6 6.29 8.82 5.01
N THR A 7 5.15 8.56 5.65
CA THR A 7 5.09 8.25 7.08
C THR A 7 5.94 7.01 7.39
N LEU A 8 6.81 7.12 8.40
CA LEU A 8 7.61 5.99 8.86
C LEU A 8 6.74 4.91 9.49
N ARG A 9 6.94 3.69 9.00
CA ARG A 9 6.32 2.48 9.52
C ARG A 9 7.36 1.52 10.08
N PHE A 10 6.98 0.81 11.13
CA PHE A 10 7.79 -0.20 11.78
C PHE A 10 6.99 -1.48 11.85
N GLY A 11 7.62 -2.59 11.49
CA GLY A 11 6.97 -3.88 11.44
C GLY A 11 7.90 -5.02 11.78
N VAL A 12 7.33 -6.21 11.76
CA VAL A 12 8.04 -7.47 11.99
C VAL A 12 7.83 -8.42 10.83
N PHE A 13 8.86 -9.20 10.51
CA PHE A 13 8.78 -10.38 9.67
C PHE A 13 8.85 -11.59 10.61
N LEU A 14 7.81 -12.41 10.59
CA LEU A 14 7.69 -13.62 11.40
C LEU A 14 7.82 -14.86 10.52
N THR A 15 8.49 -15.88 11.03
CA THR A 15 8.58 -17.18 10.37
C THR A 15 7.24 -17.90 10.50
N PRO A 16 6.62 -18.36 9.39
CA PRO A 16 5.34 -19.08 9.43
C PRO A 16 5.52 -20.55 9.89
N ASN A 17 6.12 -20.75 11.06
CA ASN A 17 6.44 -22.06 11.61
C ASN A 17 5.16 -22.89 11.86
N SER A 18 5.12 -24.11 11.31
CA SER A 18 4.00 -25.05 11.48
C SER A 18 4.09 -25.93 12.72
N ASP A 19 5.25 -26.02 13.37
CA ASP A 19 5.44 -26.82 14.59
C ASP A 19 4.78 -26.17 15.81
N ASN A 20 4.70 -24.83 15.82
CA ASN A 20 4.00 -24.07 16.85
C ASN A 20 3.18 -22.90 16.25
N PRO A 21 2.04 -23.20 15.58
CA PRO A 21 1.29 -22.19 14.85
C PRO A 21 0.67 -21.11 15.76
N ASP A 22 0.32 -21.47 17.00
CA ASP A 22 -0.25 -20.54 17.97
C ASP A 22 0.78 -19.50 18.42
N GLU A 23 2.06 -19.87 18.51
CA GLU A 23 3.16 -18.93 18.82
C GLU A 23 3.33 -17.88 17.72
N VAL A 24 3.28 -18.28 16.45
CA VAL A 24 3.36 -17.34 15.31
C VAL A 24 2.23 -16.31 15.37
N VAL A 25 1.02 -16.76 15.67
CA VAL A 25 -0.15 -15.86 15.82
C VAL A 25 0.00 -14.98 17.06
N GLY A 26 0.49 -15.52 18.17
CA GLY A 26 0.76 -14.78 19.40
C GLY A 26 1.80 -13.67 19.21
N LEU A 27 2.86 -13.91 18.42
CA LEU A 27 3.85 -12.89 18.06
C LEU A 27 3.24 -11.77 17.19
N ALA A 28 2.31 -12.09 16.30
CA ALA A 28 1.59 -11.09 15.52
C ALA A 28 0.67 -10.22 16.40
N GLU A 29 -0.01 -10.82 17.38
CA GLU A 29 -0.80 -10.10 18.37
C GLU A 29 0.08 -9.22 19.27
N LEU A 30 1.24 -9.74 19.70
CA LEU A 30 2.24 -9.00 20.46
C LEU A 30 2.74 -7.77 19.69
N ALA A 31 3.09 -7.93 18.41
CA ALA A 31 3.52 -6.83 17.56
C ALA A 31 2.46 -5.71 17.50
N GLU A 32 1.18 -6.06 17.36
CA GLU A 32 0.07 -5.09 17.40
C GLU A 32 -0.08 -4.41 18.78
N GLN A 33 0.04 -5.17 19.86
CA GLN A 33 -0.08 -4.67 21.24
C GLN A 33 1.07 -3.72 21.59
N ALA A 34 2.28 -4.04 21.14
CA ALA A 34 3.48 -3.22 21.32
C ALA A 34 3.50 -1.96 20.44
N GLY A 35 2.60 -1.86 19.45
CA GLY A 35 2.40 -0.66 18.64
C GLY A 35 3.12 -0.64 17.30
N LEU A 36 3.54 -1.79 16.78
CA LEU A 36 4.03 -1.90 15.40
C LEU A 36 2.89 -1.72 14.37
N ASP A 37 3.24 -1.22 13.20
CA ASP A 37 2.29 -0.87 12.14
C ASP A 37 2.03 -2.03 11.16
N LEU A 38 2.97 -2.97 11.06
CA LEU A 38 2.99 -4.00 10.00
C LEU A 38 3.49 -5.34 10.53
N VAL A 39 2.80 -6.42 10.20
CA VAL A 39 3.26 -7.81 10.39
C VAL A 39 3.34 -8.48 9.03
N THR A 40 4.46 -9.16 8.79
CA THR A 40 4.72 -9.83 7.52
C THR A 40 5.19 -11.27 7.68
N PHE A 41 4.96 -12.08 6.65
CA PHE A 41 5.36 -13.48 6.61
C PHE A 41 5.96 -13.81 5.24
N GLN A 42 6.99 -14.64 5.19
CA GLN A 42 7.46 -15.21 3.91
C GLN A 42 6.38 -16.06 3.25
N ASP A 43 6.42 -16.16 1.93
CA ASP A 43 5.64 -17.11 1.15
C ASP A 43 6.55 -18.06 0.39
N HIS A 44 6.87 -19.17 1.04
CA HIS A 44 7.60 -20.28 0.46
C HIS A 44 6.74 -21.55 0.53
N PRO A 45 5.72 -21.71 -0.34
CA PRO A 45 4.73 -22.80 -0.23
C PRO A 45 5.31 -24.22 -0.31
N TYR A 46 6.55 -24.35 -0.77
CA TYR A 46 7.31 -25.59 -0.87
C TYR A 46 8.15 -25.91 0.37
N GLN A 47 8.16 -25.04 1.39
CA GLN A 47 8.76 -25.33 2.69
C GLN A 47 7.72 -25.96 3.61
N VAL A 48 8.19 -26.72 4.61
CA VAL A 48 7.33 -27.22 5.69
C VAL A 48 7.04 -26.06 6.64
N ALA A 49 5.96 -25.34 6.36
CA ALA A 49 5.53 -24.13 7.04
C ALA A 49 4.02 -23.93 6.83
N LEU A 50 3.41 -23.00 7.55
CA LEU A 50 2.03 -22.59 7.31
C LEU A 50 1.90 -21.90 5.95
N ASP A 51 0.80 -22.16 5.22
CA ASP A 51 0.46 -21.36 4.03
C ASP A 51 0.24 -19.89 4.43
N THR A 52 0.98 -19.00 3.79
CA THR A 52 1.02 -17.58 4.11
C THR A 52 -0.34 -16.91 3.96
N TRP A 53 -1.15 -17.29 2.97
CA TRP A 53 -2.43 -16.64 2.73
C TRP A 53 -3.48 -17.03 3.78
N THR A 54 -3.44 -18.29 4.19
CA THR A 54 -4.25 -18.83 5.29
C THR A 54 -3.83 -18.17 6.60
N LEU A 55 -2.53 -18.08 6.88
CA LEU A 55 -2.01 -17.41 8.08
C LEU A 55 -2.38 -15.92 8.13
N LEU A 56 -2.22 -15.19 7.02
CA LEU A 56 -2.65 -13.78 6.92
C LEU A 56 -4.14 -13.62 7.23
N SER A 57 -4.98 -14.52 6.71
CA SER A 57 -6.43 -14.50 6.94
C SER A 57 -6.78 -14.77 8.41
N TRP A 58 -6.07 -15.71 9.05
CA TRP A 58 -6.24 -16.03 10.46
C TRP A 58 -5.81 -14.87 11.36
N VAL A 59 -4.61 -14.32 11.15
CA VAL A 59 -4.09 -13.18 11.91
C VAL A 59 -4.97 -11.94 11.71
N ALA A 60 -5.53 -11.72 10.51
CA ALA A 60 -6.48 -10.64 10.27
C ALA A 60 -7.72 -10.75 11.17
N GLY A 61 -8.23 -11.96 11.44
CA GLY A 61 -9.34 -12.17 12.37
C GLY A 61 -8.97 -12.01 13.85
N ARG A 62 -7.67 -12.04 14.18
CA ARG A 62 -7.13 -11.96 15.54
C ARG A 62 -6.61 -10.57 15.93
N THR A 63 -6.41 -9.70 14.95
CA THR A 63 -5.84 -8.36 15.10
C THR A 63 -6.80 -7.28 14.60
N GLN A 64 -6.64 -6.03 15.03
CA GLN A 64 -7.60 -4.96 14.75
C GLN A 64 -7.00 -3.74 14.02
N ARG A 65 -5.70 -3.51 14.14
CA ARG A 65 -5.01 -2.28 13.69
C ARG A 65 -3.83 -2.56 12.78
N VAL A 66 -3.04 -3.59 13.08
CA VAL A 66 -1.79 -3.85 12.38
C VAL A 66 -2.06 -4.18 10.91
N ARG A 67 -1.25 -3.64 10.01
CA ARG A 67 -1.27 -3.99 8.59
C ARG A 67 -0.66 -5.36 8.39
N LEU A 68 -1.11 -6.07 7.37
CA LEU A 68 -0.71 -7.45 7.10
C LEU A 68 -0.22 -7.58 5.66
N ALA A 69 0.93 -8.21 5.47
CA ALA A 69 1.48 -8.42 4.12
C ALA A 69 2.25 -9.74 4.02
N ALA A 70 2.19 -10.38 2.86
CA ALA A 70 3.21 -11.35 2.51
C ALA A 70 4.51 -10.63 2.11
N ASN A 71 5.66 -11.25 2.38
CA ASN A 71 6.98 -10.67 2.15
C ASN A 71 7.92 -11.67 1.46
N VAL A 72 7.76 -11.93 0.16
CA VAL A 72 6.63 -11.55 -0.73
C VAL A 72 5.98 -12.83 -1.27
N LEU A 73 4.75 -12.75 -1.77
CA LEU A 73 4.07 -13.88 -2.40
C LEU A 73 4.87 -14.47 -3.56
N ASN A 74 4.82 -15.79 -3.68
CA ASN A 74 5.36 -16.54 -4.82
C ASN A 74 4.32 -16.57 -5.96
N LEU A 75 4.44 -15.60 -6.88
CA LEU A 75 3.51 -15.48 -8.02
C LEU A 75 3.39 -16.76 -8.88
N PRO A 76 4.47 -17.49 -9.21
CA PRO A 76 4.37 -18.73 -9.98
C PRO A 76 3.41 -19.79 -9.39
N LEU A 77 3.18 -19.78 -8.08
CA LEU A 77 2.26 -20.69 -7.39
C LEU A 77 0.89 -20.08 -7.06
N ARG A 78 0.63 -18.83 -7.48
CA ARG A 78 -0.60 -18.10 -7.15
C ARG A 78 -1.16 -17.39 -8.38
N GLN A 79 -2.27 -17.89 -8.92
CA GLN A 79 -2.88 -17.35 -10.13
C GLN A 79 -3.30 -15.87 -9.92
N PRO A 80 -2.92 -14.91 -10.80
CA PRO A 80 -3.11 -13.47 -10.57
C PRO A 80 -4.56 -13.04 -10.36
N ALA A 81 -5.51 -13.61 -11.12
CA ALA A 81 -6.91 -13.24 -11.02
C ALA A 81 -7.57 -13.74 -9.72
N VAL A 82 -7.21 -14.94 -9.26
CA VAL A 82 -7.60 -15.47 -7.95
C VAL A 82 -6.98 -14.63 -6.85
N MET A 83 -5.68 -14.34 -6.95
CA MET A 83 -4.97 -13.49 -5.99
C MET A 83 -5.62 -12.10 -5.86
N ALA A 84 -6.00 -11.46 -6.96
CA ALA A 84 -6.69 -10.18 -6.95
C ALA A 84 -8.00 -10.24 -6.14
N ARG A 85 -8.84 -11.26 -6.38
CA ARG A 85 -10.10 -11.44 -5.62
C ARG A 85 -9.85 -11.73 -4.16
N SER A 86 -8.90 -12.61 -3.87
CA SER A 86 -8.54 -12.96 -2.50
C SER A 86 -8.01 -11.76 -1.73
N ALA A 87 -7.18 -10.92 -2.37
CA ALA A 87 -6.64 -9.71 -1.76
C ALA A 87 -7.73 -8.69 -1.47
N ALA A 88 -8.61 -8.41 -2.44
CA ALA A 88 -9.75 -7.52 -2.21
C ALA A 88 -10.69 -8.04 -1.11
N SER A 89 -10.89 -9.36 -1.03
CA SER A 89 -11.74 -9.98 -0.02
C SER A 89 -11.13 -9.88 1.37
N LEU A 90 -9.85 -10.21 1.52
CA LEU A 90 -9.15 -10.07 2.80
C LEU A 90 -9.04 -8.61 3.22
N ASP A 91 -8.86 -7.69 2.27
CA ASP A 91 -8.87 -6.26 2.55
C ASP A 91 -10.22 -5.78 3.10
N LEU A 92 -11.33 -6.24 2.52
CA LEU A 92 -12.67 -5.97 3.04
C LEU A 92 -12.89 -6.57 4.43
N LEU A 93 -12.47 -7.81 4.65
CA LEU A 93 -12.63 -8.51 5.94
C LEU A 93 -11.75 -7.93 7.05
N SER A 94 -10.55 -7.45 6.69
CA SER A 94 -9.61 -6.84 7.64
C SER A 94 -9.90 -5.37 7.92
N GLY A 95 -10.79 -4.73 7.17
CA GLY A 95 -11.08 -3.30 7.31
C GLY A 95 -10.04 -2.38 6.67
N GLY A 96 -9.41 -2.79 5.57
CA GLY A 96 -8.45 -1.96 4.84
C GLY A 96 -7.01 -2.09 5.32
N ARG A 97 -6.61 -3.27 5.83
CA ARG A 97 -5.29 -3.48 6.45
C ARG A 97 -4.31 -4.29 5.60
N LEU A 98 -4.73 -4.81 4.44
CA LEU A 98 -3.88 -5.65 3.62
C LEU A 98 -2.88 -4.83 2.79
N GLU A 99 -1.64 -5.29 2.70
CA GLU A 99 -0.70 -4.86 1.66
C GLU A 99 -0.26 -6.06 0.82
N LEU A 100 -0.14 -5.90 -0.50
CA LEU A 100 0.14 -6.99 -1.42
C LEU A 100 1.63 -7.01 -1.77
N GLY A 101 2.44 -7.72 -0.99
CA GLY A 101 3.80 -8.06 -1.39
C GLY A 101 3.83 -9.21 -2.38
N ILE A 102 4.39 -9.01 -3.57
CA ILE A 102 4.43 -10.02 -4.65
C ILE A 102 5.83 -10.09 -5.28
N GLY A 103 6.29 -11.30 -5.59
CA GLY A 103 7.56 -11.55 -6.25
C GLY A 103 7.45 -12.57 -7.37
N ALA A 104 8.40 -12.51 -8.31
CA ALA A 104 8.43 -13.37 -9.49
C ALA A 104 8.84 -14.84 -9.20
N GLY A 105 9.15 -15.18 -7.95
CA GLY A 105 9.70 -16.47 -7.55
C GLY A 105 11.23 -16.55 -7.66
N ALA A 106 11.84 -17.47 -6.91
CA ALA A 106 13.30 -17.65 -6.87
C ALA A 106 13.76 -19.11 -6.89
N TYR A 107 12.97 -20.04 -6.36
CA TYR A 107 13.36 -21.44 -6.17
C TYR A 107 12.65 -22.35 -7.18
N TRP A 108 13.09 -22.29 -8.43
CA TRP A 108 12.40 -22.93 -9.57
C TRP A 108 12.16 -24.42 -9.42
N GLN A 109 13.14 -25.18 -8.92
CA GLN A 109 12.97 -26.62 -8.72
C GLN A 109 11.82 -26.93 -7.76
N ALA A 110 11.69 -26.14 -6.69
CA ALA A 110 10.63 -26.32 -5.70
C ALA A 110 9.27 -25.82 -6.19
N ILE A 111 9.27 -24.74 -6.98
CA ILE A 111 8.08 -24.24 -7.69
C ILE A 111 7.54 -25.30 -8.65
N GLU A 112 8.40 -25.89 -9.48
CA GLU A 112 8.01 -26.96 -10.42
C GLU A 112 7.52 -28.21 -9.71
N ALA A 113 8.14 -28.59 -8.59
CA ALA A 113 7.71 -29.73 -7.80
C ALA A 113 6.28 -29.57 -7.25
N MET A 114 5.82 -28.33 -7.08
CA MET A 114 4.46 -27.97 -6.68
C MET A 114 3.52 -27.69 -7.88
N GLY A 115 3.97 -27.94 -9.11
CA GLY A 115 3.18 -27.75 -10.33
C GLY A 115 3.20 -26.34 -10.91
N GLY A 116 4.03 -25.43 -10.39
CA GLY A 116 4.24 -24.11 -10.97
C GLY A 116 5.07 -24.14 -12.26
N PRO A 117 4.95 -23.14 -13.14
CA PRO A 117 5.73 -23.08 -14.37
C PRO A 117 7.20 -22.77 -14.08
N ARG A 118 8.10 -23.36 -14.87
CA ARG A 118 9.51 -22.93 -14.91
C ARG A 118 9.67 -21.80 -15.90
N LEU A 119 9.98 -20.61 -15.39
CA LEU A 119 10.22 -19.42 -16.21
C LEU A 119 11.71 -19.10 -16.20
N ASP A 120 12.23 -18.62 -17.32
CA ASP A 120 13.53 -17.94 -17.29
C ASP A 120 13.42 -16.60 -16.52
N PRO A 121 14.53 -16.00 -16.07
CA PRO A 121 14.48 -14.77 -15.28
C PRO A 121 13.80 -13.59 -15.97
N GLY A 122 13.85 -13.52 -17.30
CA GLY A 122 13.17 -12.49 -18.09
C GLY A 122 11.66 -12.71 -18.10
N GLN A 123 11.25 -13.93 -18.45
CA GLN A 123 9.84 -14.36 -18.45
C GLN A 123 9.20 -14.22 -17.06
N ALA A 124 9.94 -14.48 -15.98
CA ALA A 124 9.44 -14.31 -14.62
C ALA A 124 9.11 -12.84 -14.30
N VAL A 125 9.92 -11.89 -14.79
CA VAL A 125 9.65 -10.45 -14.63
C VAL A 125 8.48 -10.02 -15.54
N ASP A 126 8.40 -10.55 -16.77
CA ASP A 126 7.29 -10.25 -17.68
C ASP A 126 5.97 -10.79 -17.15
N GLY A 127 5.96 -12.00 -16.59
CA GLY A 127 4.78 -12.56 -15.94
C GLY A 127 4.36 -11.75 -14.71
N LEU A 128 5.31 -11.19 -13.95
CA LEU A 128 4.96 -10.25 -12.89
C LEU A 128 4.35 -8.95 -13.46
N ASP A 129 4.91 -8.41 -14.53
CA ASP A 129 4.39 -7.22 -15.23
C ASP A 129 2.92 -7.44 -15.66
N GLU A 130 2.62 -8.58 -16.29
CA GLU A 130 1.27 -8.99 -16.70
C GLU A 130 0.33 -9.20 -15.49
N ALA A 131 0.83 -9.83 -14.42
CA ALA A 131 0.05 -10.07 -13.22
C ALA A 131 -0.43 -8.78 -12.56
N LEU A 132 0.42 -7.74 -12.52
CA LEU A 132 0.06 -6.42 -11.98
C LEU A 132 -1.11 -5.80 -12.76
N ASP A 133 -1.11 -5.92 -14.09
CA ASP A 133 -2.19 -5.42 -14.94
C ASP A 133 -3.48 -6.18 -14.70
N ILE A 134 -3.42 -7.52 -14.58
CA ILE A 134 -4.57 -8.35 -14.25
C ILE A 134 -5.15 -7.96 -12.88
N ILE A 135 -4.31 -7.82 -11.87
CA ILE A 135 -4.73 -7.50 -10.50
C ILE A 135 -5.44 -6.16 -10.45
N ARG A 136 -4.82 -5.11 -11.02
CA ARG A 136 -5.42 -3.77 -11.06
C ARG A 136 -6.68 -3.72 -11.91
N ALA A 137 -6.72 -4.43 -13.04
CA ALA A 137 -7.92 -4.52 -13.86
C ALA A 137 -9.07 -5.20 -13.10
N ILE A 138 -8.80 -6.24 -12.30
CA ILE A 138 -9.86 -6.86 -11.50
C ILE A 138 -10.38 -5.90 -10.43
N TRP A 139 -9.53 -5.12 -9.77
CA TRP A 139 -9.96 -4.15 -8.75
C TRP A 139 -10.65 -2.91 -9.31
N ASP A 140 -10.35 -2.52 -10.55
CA ASP A 140 -10.98 -1.37 -11.19
C ASP A 140 -12.43 -1.68 -11.59
N THR A 141 -13.33 -1.55 -10.62
CA THR A 141 -14.77 -1.69 -10.83
C THR A 141 -15.43 -0.47 -11.49
N ASN A 142 -14.68 0.59 -11.81
CA ASN A 142 -15.21 1.73 -12.56
C ASN A 142 -15.53 1.36 -14.01
N GLU A 143 -14.75 0.44 -14.57
CA GLU A 143 -14.98 -0.16 -15.87
C GLU A 143 -16.02 -1.31 -15.76
N ARG A 144 -16.95 -1.36 -16.71
CA ARG A 144 -18.05 -2.33 -16.71
C ARG A 144 -17.77 -3.56 -17.57
N SER A 145 -16.86 -3.44 -18.54
CA SER A 145 -16.44 -4.56 -19.38
C SER A 145 -15.66 -5.60 -18.58
N ALA A 146 -15.81 -6.86 -18.97
CA ALA A 146 -15.03 -7.94 -18.38
C ALA A 146 -13.54 -7.78 -18.71
N VAL A 147 -12.66 -8.20 -17.80
CA VAL A 147 -11.21 -8.17 -18.00
C VAL A 147 -10.83 -9.19 -19.06
N THR A 148 -10.20 -8.70 -20.12
CA THR A 148 -9.56 -9.53 -21.15
C THR A 148 -8.15 -9.01 -21.37
N LEU A 149 -7.15 -9.82 -21.00
CA LEU A 149 -5.73 -9.55 -21.13
C LEU A 149 -5.07 -10.81 -21.70
N ASP A 150 -4.41 -10.66 -22.84
CA ASP A 150 -3.76 -11.76 -23.58
C ASP A 150 -2.24 -11.66 -23.40
N GLY A 151 -1.79 -11.91 -22.17
CA GLY A 151 -0.37 -11.98 -21.83
C GLY A 151 0.28 -13.30 -22.26
N GLU A 152 1.60 -13.30 -22.41
CA GLU A 152 2.40 -14.46 -22.78
C GLU A 152 2.51 -15.48 -21.64
N VAL A 153 2.56 -15.00 -20.39
CA VAL A 153 2.64 -15.86 -19.19
C VAL A 153 1.28 -16.04 -18.54
N TYR A 154 0.53 -14.95 -18.36
CA TYR A 154 -0.79 -14.96 -17.74
C TYR A 154 -1.84 -14.36 -18.66
N ARG A 155 -2.83 -15.20 -18.98
CA ARG A 155 -4.00 -14.81 -19.76
C ARG A 155 -5.27 -14.80 -18.91
N VAL A 156 -6.11 -13.80 -19.14
CA VAL A 156 -7.47 -13.71 -18.61
C VAL A 156 -8.42 -13.37 -19.75
N SER A 157 -9.51 -14.11 -19.90
CA SER A 157 -10.47 -13.92 -20.99
C SER A 157 -11.89 -13.84 -20.43
N GLY A 158 -12.43 -12.62 -20.34
CA GLY A 158 -13.79 -12.38 -19.86
C GLY A 158 -13.97 -12.52 -18.34
N ALA A 159 -12.94 -12.27 -17.52
CA ALA A 159 -13.11 -12.31 -16.07
C ALA A 159 -13.91 -11.12 -15.54
N THR A 160 -14.87 -11.39 -14.66
CA THR A 160 -15.63 -10.33 -13.97
C THR A 160 -14.73 -9.53 -13.05
N ARG A 161 -14.90 -8.21 -13.02
CA ARG A 161 -14.21 -7.33 -12.07
C ARG A 161 -14.75 -7.50 -10.65
N GLY A 162 -13.97 -7.07 -9.67
CA GLY A 162 -14.33 -7.02 -8.26
C GLY A 162 -14.02 -8.26 -7.44
N PRO A 163 -14.29 -8.23 -6.12
CA PRO A 163 -14.89 -7.08 -5.43
C PRO A 163 -13.94 -5.87 -5.38
N THR A 164 -14.50 -4.67 -5.26
CA THR A 164 -13.71 -3.46 -5.00
C THR A 164 -13.07 -3.58 -3.61
N PRO A 165 -11.74 -3.46 -3.47
CA PRO A 165 -11.08 -3.41 -2.16
C PRO A 165 -11.67 -2.35 -1.21
N ALA A 166 -11.43 -2.50 0.10
CA ALA A 166 -11.86 -1.51 1.10
C ALA A 166 -11.03 -0.23 1.02
N HIS A 167 -9.75 -0.38 0.72
CA HIS A 167 -8.83 0.72 0.47
C HIS A 167 -7.95 0.45 -0.75
N ASP A 168 -7.11 1.42 -1.06
CA ASP A 168 -6.14 1.30 -2.14
C ASP A 168 -4.94 0.44 -1.72
N ILE A 169 -5.09 -0.89 -1.88
CA ILE A 169 -4.10 -1.90 -1.50
C ILE A 169 -2.77 -1.61 -2.20
N PRO A 170 -1.70 -1.23 -1.47
CA PRO A 170 -0.38 -1.04 -2.06
C PRO A 170 0.17 -2.36 -2.60
N ILE A 171 0.75 -2.35 -3.80
CA ILE A 171 1.49 -3.48 -4.35
C ILE A 171 2.99 -3.26 -4.18
N HIS A 172 3.62 -4.09 -3.34
CA HIS A 172 5.05 -4.08 -3.07
C HIS A 172 5.75 -5.17 -3.85
N ILE A 173 6.84 -4.83 -4.54
CA ILE A 173 7.61 -5.80 -5.33
C ILE A 173 8.97 -6.05 -4.71
N GLY A 174 9.31 -7.34 -4.57
CA GLY A 174 10.63 -7.79 -4.14
C GLY A 174 11.63 -7.93 -5.30
N GLY A 175 12.91 -7.66 -5.01
CA GLY A 175 14.03 -7.97 -5.91
C GLY A 175 14.93 -6.78 -6.23
N SER A 176 16.18 -7.05 -6.61
CA SER A 176 17.23 -6.02 -6.72
C SER A 176 17.95 -5.99 -8.07
N LYS A 177 17.49 -6.79 -9.06
CA LYS A 177 18.09 -6.81 -10.39
C LYS A 177 17.53 -5.66 -11.27
N PRO A 178 18.32 -5.07 -12.18
CA PRO A 178 17.92 -3.86 -12.92
C PRO A 178 16.58 -3.96 -13.65
N ARG A 179 16.25 -5.12 -14.25
CA ARG A 179 14.96 -5.33 -14.93
C ARG A 179 13.78 -5.25 -13.96
N MET A 180 13.92 -5.84 -12.77
CA MET A 180 12.91 -5.79 -11.71
C MET A 180 12.76 -4.38 -11.15
N LEU A 181 13.88 -3.69 -10.89
CA LEU A 181 13.87 -2.31 -10.39
C LEU A 181 13.19 -1.34 -11.36
N ARG A 182 13.35 -1.54 -12.69
CA ARG A 182 12.58 -0.78 -13.67
C ARG A 182 11.08 -1.07 -13.59
N LEU A 183 10.68 -2.33 -13.42
CA LEU A 183 9.27 -2.69 -13.24
C LEU A 183 8.67 -2.03 -11.98
N VAL A 184 9.43 -2.03 -10.87
CA VAL A 184 9.08 -1.32 -9.63
C VAL A 184 8.78 0.15 -9.93
N GLY A 185 9.71 0.85 -10.59
CA GLY A 185 9.54 2.26 -10.97
C GLY A 185 8.27 2.51 -11.80
N ARG A 186 8.03 1.66 -12.80
CA ARG A 186 6.88 1.82 -13.70
C ARG A 186 5.54 1.51 -13.05
N LYS A 187 5.46 0.45 -12.23
CA LYS A 187 4.15 -0.11 -11.83
C LYS A 187 3.96 -0.35 -10.34
N ALA A 188 4.98 -0.49 -9.50
CA ALA A 188 4.78 -0.80 -8.09
C ALA A 188 4.40 0.44 -7.25
N ASP A 189 3.79 0.19 -6.09
CA ASP A 189 3.53 1.18 -5.04
C ASP A 189 4.61 1.13 -3.94
N GLY A 190 5.40 0.07 -3.91
CA GLY A 190 6.56 -0.05 -3.02
C GLY A 190 7.60 -1.03 -3.51
N TRP A 191 8.83 -0.82 -3.04
CA TRP A 191 9.95 -1.71 -3.23
C TRP A 191 10.35 -2.30 -1.89
N ILE A 192 10.42 -3.64 -1.80
CA ILE A 192 10.85 -4.34 -0.59
C ILE A 192 12.12 -5.15 -0.85
N VAL A 193 13.10 -5.01 0.03
CA VAL A 193 14.37 -5.74 -0.05
C VAL A 193 14.92 -6.00 1.34
N SER A 194 15.75 -7.04 1.48
CA SER A 194 16.42 -7.34 2.74
C SER A 194 17.82 -6.76 2.76
N LEU A 195 18.08 -5.87 3.73
CA LEU A 195 19.37 -5.22 3.90
C LEU A 195 20.54 -6.21 3.98
N PRO A 196 20.45 -7.35 4.70
CA PRO A 196 21.54 -8.33 4.76
C PRO A 196 21.94 -8.95 3.41
N TYR A 197 21.09 -8.84 2.39
CA TYR A 197 21.34 -9.39 1.04
C TYR A 197 21.87 -8.35 0.06
N LEU A 198 22.01 -7.09 0.50
CA LEU A 198 22.53 -6.01 -0.33
C LEU A 198 24.04 -5.88 -0.19
N GLN A 199 24.69 -5.58 -1.32
CA GLN A 199 26.08 -5.12 -1.32
C GLN A 199 26.14 -3.64 -0.89
N PRO A 200 27.28 -3.18 -0.35
CA PRO A 200 27.49 -1.75 -0.07
C PRO A 200 27.18 -0.87 -1.30
N GLY A 201 26.43 0.21 -1.11
CA GLY A 201 25.98 1.10 -2.21
C GLY A 201 24.88 0.54 -3.12
N GLN A 202 24.47 -0.71 -2.94
CA GLN A 202 23.41 -1.31 -3.76
C GLN A 202 22.04 -0.67 -3.50
N LEU A 203 21.76 -0.23 -2.27
CA LEU A 203 20.51 0.44 -1.93
C LEU A 203 20.36 1.76 -2.71
N GLU A 204 21.38 2.60 -2.69
CA GLU A 204 21.43 3.88 -3.41
C GLU A 204 21.32 3.70 -4.92
N SER A 205 22.12 2.80 -5.50
CA SER A 205 22.07 2.53 -6.94
C SER A 205 20.73 1.91 -7.38
N SER A 206 20.08 1.11 -6.52
CA SER A 206 18.75 0.57 -6.80
C SER A 206 17.68 1.66 -6.76
N ASN A 207 17.74 2.56 -5.77
CA ASN A 207 16.88 3.74 -5.70
C ASN A 207 16.98 4.59 -6.98
N ALA A 208 18.19 4.84 -7.47
CA ALA A 208 18.40 5.61 -8.70
C ALA A 208 17.72 4.98 -9.93
N ILE A 209 17.77 3.64 -10.06
CA ILE A 209 17.11 2.92 -11.16
C ILE A 209 15.59 3.01 -11.04
N ILE A 210 15.04 2.83 -9.83
CA ILE A 210 13.60 2.93 -9.58
C ILE A 210 13.11 4.35 -9.92
N ASP A 211 13.80 5.38 -9.42
CA ASP A 211 13.43 6.78 -9.60
C ASP A 211 13.52 7.19 -11.08
N ALA A 212 14.53 6.71 -11.82
CA ALA A 212 14.63 6.94 -13.26
C ALA A 212 13.46 6.30 -14.00
N ALA A 213 13.16 5.03 -13.73
CA ALA A 213 12.06 4.31 -14.36
C ALA A 213 10.68 4.87 -14.01
N ALA A 214 10.50 5.40 -12.80
CA ALA A 214 9.27 6.11 -12.41
C ALA A 214 9.08 7.37 -13.25
N ARG A 215 10.12 8.20 -13.39
CA ARG A 215 10.07 9.41 -14.22
C ARG A 215 9.84 9.11 -15.70
N GLU A 216 10.49 8.07 -16.24
CA GLU A 216 10.26 7.59 -17.61
C GLU A 216 8.80 7.16 -17.84
N ALA A 217 8.13 6.67 -16.80
CA ALA A 217 6.71 6.32 -16.82
C ALA A 217 5.77 7.47 -16.40
N GLU A 218 6.28 8.71 -16.34
CA GLU A 218 5.53 9.91 -15.93
C GLU A 218 4.94 9.82 -14.51
N ARG A 219 5.55 9.01 -13.64
CA ARG A 219 5.22 8.89 -12.22
C ARG A 219 6.19 9.70 -11.37
N ASP A 220 5.70 10.18 -10.23
CA ASP A 220 6.58 10.75 -9.22
C ASP A 220 7.25 9.62 -8.41
N PRO A 221 8.58 9.62 -8.20
CA PRO A 221 9.24 8.64 -7.35
C PRO A 221 8.66 8.55 -5.92
N ARG A 222 8.04 9.62 -5.42
CA ARG A 222 7.33 9.67 -4.14
C ARG A 222 6.02 8.89 -4.12
N GLU A 223 5.58 8.32 -5.24
CA GLU A 223 4.48 7.34 -5.27
C GLU A 223 4.92 5.95 -4.81
N ILE A 224 6.23 5.72 -4.70
CA ILE A 224 6.80 4.40 -4.50
C ILE A 224 7.46 4.37 -3.12
N GLN A 225 6.94 3.56 -2.21
CA GLN A 225 7.51 3.39 -0.88
C GLN A 225 8.81 2.60 -0.93
N ARG A 226 9.66 2.78 0.08
CA ARG A 226 10.90 2.00 0.28
C ARG A 226 10.77 1.23 1.58
N LEU A 227 10.70 -0.09 1.47
CA LEU A 227 10.53 -1.01 2.59
C LEU A 227 11.81 -1.85 2.71
N LEU A 228 12.32 -1.97 3.93
CA LEU A 228 13.58 -2.64 4.20
C LEU A 228 13.39 -3.70 5.28
N ASN A 229 13.63 -4.96 4.94
CA ASN A 229 13.79 -6.00 5.94
C ASN A 229 15.17 -5.83 6.57
N ILE A 230 15.20 -5.73 7.90
CA ILE A 230 16.40 -5.54 8.68
C ILE A 230 16.56 -6.70 9.66
N SER A 231 17.81 -7.00 9.99
CA SER A 231 18.18 -7.88 11.09
C SER A 231 19.35 -7.25 11.83
N GLY A 232 19.52 -7.62 13.09
CA GLY A 232 20.51 -7.02 13.96
C GLY A 232 20.54 -7.73 15.29
N ARG A 233 21.27 -7.15 16.24
CA ARG A 233 21.37 -7.66 17.61
C ARG A 233 21.24 -6.52 18.62
N PHE A 234 20.40 -6.70 19.63
CA PHE A 234 20.38 -5.83 20.80
C PHE A 234 21.46 -6.26 21.81
N SER A 235 22.27 -5.31 22.28
CA SER A 235 23.28 -5.53 23.31
C SER A 235 23.66 -4.23 24.03
N ASP A 236 24.28 -4.32 25.20
CA ASP A 236 24.63 -3.13 26.00
C ASP A 236 25.70 -2.24 25.36
N THR A 237 26.49 -2.79 24.43
CA THR A 237 27.60 -2.08 23.76
C THR A 237 27.42 -2.14 22.25
N ARG A 238 27.69 -1.02 21.58
CA ARG A 238 27.67 -0.93 20.12
C ARG A 238 28.85 -1.69 19.52
N CYS A 239 28.55 -2.68 18.69
CA CYS A 239 29.54 -3.49 17.98
C CYS A 239 29.48 -3.28 16.45
N GLY A 240 28.44 -2.63 15.92
CA GLY A 240 28.28 -2.42 14.49
C GLY A 240 27.04 -1.62 14.10
N PHE A 241 26.62 -1.80 12.85
CA PHE A 241 25.37 -1.28 12.32
C PHE A 241 24.23 -2.21 12.73
N LEU A 242 23.20 -1.68 13.40
CA LEU A 242 22.13 -2.48 14.04
C LEU A 242 22.68 -3.57 14.99
N ASP A 243 23.81 -3.31 15.64
CA ASP A 243 24.40 -4.18 16.66
C ASP A 243 24.83 -3.32 17.84
N GLY A 244 24.03 -3.33 18.91
CA GLY A 244 24.18 -2.43 20.05
C GLY A 244 22.89 -2.09 20.77
N PRO A 245 22.92 -1.06 21.63
CA PRO A 245 21.75 -0.67 22.40
C PRO A 245 20.74 0.06 21.51
N PRO A 246 19.47 0.19 21.92
CA PRO A 246 18.40 0.81 21.12
C PRO A 246 18.77 2.19 20.56
N GLU A 247 19.51 3.02 21.29
CA GLU A 247 19.92 4.35 20.85
C GLU A 247 20.86 4.29 19.63
N ALA A 248 21.70 3.25 19.52
CA ALA A 248 22.54 3.04 18.36
C ALA A 248 21.70 2.69 17.11
N TRP A 249 20.65 1.88 17.30
CA TRP A 249 19.70 1.55 16.23
C TRP A 249 18.94 2.78 15.76
N VAL A 250 18.54 3.68 16.67
CA VAL A 250 17.82 4.92 16.30
C VAL A 250 18.63 5.75 15.30
N ALA A 251 19.93 5.94 15.56
CA ALA A 251 20.82 6.69 14.66
C ALA A 251 20.95 6.01 13.29
N ASP A 252 21.12 4.68 13.27
CA ASP A 252 21.31 3.89 12.05
C ASP A 252 20.05 3.91 11.16
N LEU A 253 18.87 3.74 11.75
CA LEU A 253 17.60 3.76 11.01
C LEU A 253 17.21 5.17 10.58
N LEU A 254 17.50 6.20 11.37
CA LEU A 254 17.27 7.59 10.98
C LEU A 254 18.11 7.96 9.75
N SER A 255 19.39 7.56 9.71
CA SER A 255 20.25 7.75 8.53
C SER A 255 19.65 7.08 7.29
N LEU A 256 19.19 5.82 7.38
CA LEU A 256 18.51 5.15 6.26
C LEU A 256 17.22 5.85 5.82
N ALA A 257 16.43 6.37 6.76
CA ALA A 257 15.20 7.08 6.45
C ALA A 257 15.46 8.39 5.68
N VAL A 258 16.49 9.13 6.06
CA VAL A 258 16.81 10.46 5.51
C VAL A 258 17.67 10.38 4.25
N GLU A 259 18.65 9.47 4.23
CA GLU A 259 19.65 9.36 3.17
C GLU A 259 19.24 8.38 2.07
N GLN A 260 18.36 7.42 2.36
CA GLN A 260 17.93 6.39 1.41
C GLN A 260 16.41 6.35 1.23
N GLY A 261 15.68 7.22 1.93
CA GLY A 261 14.24 7.39 1.79
C GLY A 261 13.44 6.20 2.30
N VAL A 262 14.03 5.37 3.17
CA VAL A 262 13.37 4.19 3.73
C VAL A 262 12.19 4.64 4.58
N SER A 263 11.01 4.14 4.25
CA SER A 263 9.75 4.51 4.88
C SER A 263 9.12 3.39 5.70
N ALA A 264 9.59 2.15 5.54
CA ALA A 264 9.21 1.05 6.42
C ALA A 264 10.42 0.20 6.80
N PHE A 265 10.58 -0.04 8.10
CA PHE A 265 11.60 -0.94 8.65
C PHE A 265 10.92 -2.18 9.22
N ILE A 266 11.30 -3.36 8.71
CA ILE A 266 10.67 -4.63 9.07
C ILE A 266 11.73 -5.50 9.73
N LEU A 267 11.65 -5.65 11.06
CA LEU A 267 12.59 -6.46 11.81
C LEU A 267 12.32 -7.96 11.57
N MET A 268 13.32 -8.68 11.10
CA MET A 268 13.27 -10.14 10.94
C MET A 268 13.65 -10.80 12.27
N THR A 269 12.65 -11.20 13.06
CA THR A 269 12.86 -11.90 14.33
C THR A 269 11.61 -12.69 14.74
N ASP A 270 11.81 -13.81 15.41
CA ASP A 270 10.77 -14.56 16.11
C ASP A 270 10.91 -14.40 17.65
N ASP A 271 11.86 -13.58 18.13
CA ASP A 271 12.07 -13.32 19.55
C ASP A 271 11.13 -12.22 20.07
N SER A 272 10.29 -12.56 21.04
CA SER A 272 9.31 -11.63 21.61
C SER A 272 9.95 -10.40 22.27
N SER A 273 11.13 -10.57 22.89
CA SER A 273 11.84 -9.49 23.57
C SER A 273 12.39 -8.48 22.56
N ASP A 274 12.92 -8.97 21.43
CA ASP A 274 13.39 -8.12 20.34
C ASP A 274 12.23 -7.33 19.70
N ILE A 275 11.06 -7.97 19.52
CA ILE A 275 9.84 -7.29 19.03
C ILE A 275 9.46 -6.15 19.98
N GLU A 276 9.38 -6.42 21.28
CA GLU A 276 9.02 -5.41 22.29
C GLU A 276 10.02 -4.25 22.33
N ARG A 277 11.33 -4.53 22.37
CA ARG A 277 12.38 -3.48 22.35
C ARG A 277 12.31 -2.64 21.09
N PHE A 278 12.17 -3.29 19.93
CA PHE A 278 12.07 -2.57 18.66
C PHE A 278 10.84 -1.66 18.61
N ALA A 279 9.70 -2.15 19.09
CA ALA A 279 8.43 -1.43 19.07
C ALA A 279 8.37 -0.27 20.09
N THR A 280 8.93 -0.46 21.29
CA THR A 280 8.77 0.48 22.40
C THR A 280 9.97 1.40 22.60
N GLU A 281 11.18 0.93 22.29
CA GLU A 281 12.42 1.69 22.52
C GLU A 281 12.97 2.29 21.23
N VAL A 282 12.90 1.60 20.08
CA VAL A 282 13.48 2.10 18.82
C VAL A 282 12.48 2.89 17.98
N ALA A 283 11.35 2.29 17.60
CA ALA A 283 10.41 2.89 16.65
C ALA A 283 9.89 4.29 17.04
N PRO A 284 9.48 4.55 18.31
CA PRO A 284 9.01 5.88 18.70
C PRO A 284 10.14 6.92 18.67
N GLN A 285 11.35 6.53 19.05
CA GLN A 285 12.51 7.41 19.05
C GLN A 285 12.97 7.79 17.64
N VAL A 286 12.91 6.87 16.67
CA VAL A 286 13.20 7.21 15.25
C VAL A 286 12.16 8.20 14.71
N ARG A 287 10.87 7.98 15.01
CA ARG A 287 9.79 8.91 14.62
C ARG A 287 9.99 10.30 15.25
N GLU A 288 10.37 10.34 16.52
CA GLU A 288 10.67 11.56 17.26
C GLU A 288 11.87 12.29 16.67
N ALA A 289 12.97 11.59 16.43
CA ALA A 289 14.18 12.14 15.86
C ALA A 289 13.92 12.71 14.45
N LEU A 290 13.20 11.97 13.60
CA LEU A 290 12.80 12.47 12.28
C LEU A 290 11.97 13.76 12.38
N ARG A 291 11.01 13.82 13.31
CA ARG A 291 10.16 15.01 13.50
C ARG A 291 10.94 16.22 13.98
N ARG A 292 11.86 15.99 14.91
CA ARG A 292 12.66 17.05 15.53
C ARG A 292 13.72 17.58 14.58
N GLU A 293 14.39 16.69 13.85
CA GLU A 293 15.57 17.03 13.05
C GLU A 293 15.23 17.34 11.59
N TYR A 294 14.12 16.80 11.06
CA TYR A 294 13.70 16.95 9.67
C TYR A 294 12.18 17.22 9.52
N PRO A 295 11.65 18.30 10.13
CA PRO A 295 10.21 18.60 10.13
C PRO A 295 9.61 18.80 8.72
N GLU A 296 10.41 19.21 7.75
CA GLU A 296 10.03 19.37 6.34
C GLU A 296 9.63 18.04 5.67
N LEU A 297 10.13 16.91 6.17
CA LEU A 297 9.83 15.58 5.63
C LEU A 297 8.48 15.03 6.09
N GLN A 298 7.86 15.65 7.08
CA GLN A 298 6.56 15.22 7.61
C GLN A 298 5.36 15.80 6.88
N HIS A 299 5.56 16.93 6.20
CA HIS A 299 4.48 17.74 5.62
C HIS A 299 4.24 17.46 4.14
N ALA A 300 4.77 16.35 3.61
CA ALA A 300 4.49 15.98 2.23
C ALA A 300 2.99 15.67 2.10
N THR A 301 2.25 16.62 1.53
CA THR A 301 0.86 16.45 1.13
C THR A 301 0.73 15.10 0.42
N LYS A 302 -0.26 14.28 0.83
CA LYS A 302 -0.50 12.95 0.25
C LYS A 302 -0.51 13.06 -1.26
N LEU A 303 0.56 12.59 -1.90
CA LEU A 303 0.71 12.70 -3.33
C LEU A 303 -0.38 11.87 -3.99
N ARG A 304 -1.21 12.50 -4.80
CA ARG A 304 -2.20 11.80 -5.62
C ARG A 304 -1.45 11.07 -6.74
N ARG A 305 -1.75 9.78 -6.91
CA ARG A 305 -1.08 8.93 -7.91
C ARG A 305 -1.21 9.51 -9.31
N ALA A 306 -0.20 9.32 -10.16
CA ALA A 306 -0.24 9.79 -11.55
C ALA A 306 -1.49 9.31 -12.31
N ALA A 307 -1.92 8.06 -12.08
CA ALA A 307 -3.14 7.51 -12.67
C ALA A 307 -4.39 8.33 -12.31
N VAL A 308 -4.57 8.69 -11.02
CA VAL A 308 -5.69 9.52 -10.56
C VAL A 308 -5.57 10.94 -11.12
N ARG A 309 -4.38 11.53 -11.05
CA ARG A 309 -4.11 12.87 -11.57
C ARG A 309 -4.41 13.00 -13.06
N SER A 310 -4.12 11.97 -13.85
CA SER A 310 -4.39 11.93 -15.29
C SER A 310 -5.89 12.01 -15.62
N MET A 311 -6.76 11.67 -14.67
CA MET A 311 -8.22 11.71 -14.82
C MET A 311 -8.87 12.99 -14.26
N ARG A 312 -8.06 13.92 -13.72
CA ARG A 312 -8.53 15.23 -13.23
C ARG A 312 -9.23 16.02 -14.34
N ARG A 313 -10.25 16.79 -13.96
CA ARG A 313 -11.05 17.61 -14.88
C ARG A 313 -10.57 19.05 -14.89
N ALA A 314 -10.51 19.64 -16.08
CA ALA A 314 -10.20 21.07 -16.21
C ALA A 314 -11.22 21.93 -15.45
N GLY A 315 -10.76 23.05 -14.89
CA GLY A 315 -11.59 23.99 -14.14
C GLY A 315 -11.72 23.70 -12.64
N ILE A 316 -11.28 22.54 -12.16
CA ILE A 316 -11.22 22.23 -10.72
C ILE A 316 -9.80 22.40 -10.20
N ASP A 317 -9.62 23.20 -9.14
CA ASP A 317 -8.35 23.46 -8.47
C ASP A 317 -8.05 22.42 -7.38
N TYR A 318 -7.75 21.20 -7.81
CA TYR A 318 -7.51 20.05 -6.91
C TYR A 318 -6.40 20.28 -5.88
N ASP A 319 -5.42 21.13 -6.18
CA ASP A 319 -4.27 21.35 -5.31
C ASP A 319 -4.57 22.37 -4.20
N ARG A 320 -5.76 23.01 -4.25
CA ARG A 320 -6.28 23.91 -3.20
C ARG A 320 -7.44 23.32 -2.40
N ILE A 321 -7.66 22.01 -2.47
CA ILE A 321 -8.62 21.33 -1.59
C ILE A 321 -8.19 21.58 -0.13
N PRO A 322 -9.09 22.03 0.76
CA PRO A 322 -8.78 22.24 2.17
C PRO A 322 -8.20 20.97 2.83
N THR A 323 -7.19 21.12 3.68
CA THR A 323 -6.49 19.99 4.31
C THR A 323 -7.42 19.07 5.11
N SER A 324 -8.43 19.66 5.77
CA SER A 324 -9.53 18.98 6.47
C SER A 324 -10.32 18.03 5.56
N LEU A 325 -10.50 18.37 4.28
CA LEU A 325 -11.27 17.61 3.30
C LEU A 325 -10.39 16.70 2.43
N ALA A 326 -9.10 17.00 2.30
CA ALA A 326 -8.20 16.34 1.36
C ALA A 326 -8.06 14.83 1.62
N GLY A 327 -8.19 14.39 2.88
CA GLY A 327 -8.11 12.97 3.26
C GLY A 327 -9.27 12.12 2.74
N ASP A 328 -10.45 12.72 2.61
CA ASP A 328 -11.69 12.05 2.20
C ASP A 328 -12.21 12.46 0.83
N ALA A 329 -11.50 13.39 0.16
CA ALA A 329 -11.77 13.76 -1.21
C ALA A 329 -11.58 12.54 -2.13
N VAL A 330 -12.58 12.29 -2.98
CA VAL A 330 -12.59 11.20 -3.97
C VAL A 330 -12.50 11.81 -5.37
N GLU A 331 -11.47 11.40 -6.10
CA GLU A 331 -11.19 11.80 -7.48
C GLU A 331 -11.52 10.65 -8.46
N PRO A 332 -11.79 10.94 -9.74
CA PRO A 332 -11.84 9.92 -10.78
C PRO A 332 -10.55 9.08 -10.78
N GLY A 333 -10.71 7.75 -10.81
CA GLY A 333 -9.58 6.80 -10.74
C GLY A 333 -9.33 6.23 -9.35
N ASP A 334 -9.88 6.85 -8.28
CA ASP A 334 -9.86 6.23 -6.95
C ASP A 334 -10.71 4.94 -6.94
N ILE A 335 -10.24 3.91 -6.23
CA ILE A 335 -10.89 2.59 -6.12
C ILE A 335 -12.35 2.68 -5.63
N GLY A 336 -12.68 3.69 -4.80
CA GLY A 336 -14.03 3.93 -4.28
C GLY A 336 -14.93 4.78 -5.18
N TYR A 337 -14.43 5.35 -6.28
CA TYR A 337 -15.15 6.38 -7.07
C TYR A 337 -16.52 5.91 -7.56
N VAL A 338 -16.67 4.64 -7.97
CA VAL A 338 -17.97 4.05 -8.39
C VAL A 338 -19.06 4.23 -7.36
N ARG A 339 -18.71 4.06 -6.07
CA ARG A 339 -19.67 4.12 -4.96
C ARG A 339 -20.26 5.52 -4.81
N PHE A 340 -19.51 6.54 -5.23
CA PHE A 340 -19.87 7.94 -4.99
C PHE A 340 -20.26 8.69 -6.28
N ARG A 341 -19.93 8.20 -7.48
CA ARG A 341 -20.21 8.94 -8.73
C ARG A 341 -21.71 9.03 -9.10
N SER A 342 -22.53 8.07 -8.67
CA SER A 342 -23.95 7.97 -9.03
C SER A 342 -24.86 7.98 -7.81
N ASN A 343 -26.13 8.30 -8.00
CA ASN A 343 -27.18 8.07 -7.00
C ASN A 343 -28.18 7.02 -7.54
N TYR A 344 -29.18 6.64 -6.72
CA TYR A 344 -30.16 5.61 -7.08
C TYR A 344 -30.97 5.94 -8.36
N LEU A 345 -31.21 7.22 -8.64
CA LEU A 345 -32.07 7.69 -9.73
C LEU A 345 -31.29 8.13 -10.98
N ARG A 346 -30.01 8.47 -10.84
CA ARG A 346 -29.22 9.15 -11.88
C ARG A 346 -27.74 8.78 -11.78
N GLY A 347 -27.19 8.35 -12.92
CA GLY A 347 -25.76 8.19 -13.10
C GLY A 347 -25.05 9.54 -13.17
N GLY A 348 -23.83 9.60 -12.62
CA GLY A 348 -22.95 10.77 -12.73
C GLY A 348 -21.50 10.38 -12.98
N ALA A 349 -20.70 11.38 -13.31
CA ALA A 349 -19.25 11.31 -13.38
C ALA A 349 -18.63 12.62 -12.84
N PRO A 350 -18.78 12.92 -11.53
CA PRO A 350 -18.22 14.13 -10.92
C PRO A 350 -16.71 14.23 -11.14
N GLY A 351 -16.19 15.44 -11.34
CA GLY A 351 -14.76 15.69 -11.39
C GLY A 351 -14.09 15.61 -10.01
N LEU A 352 -14.84 15.89 -8.94
CA LEU A 352 -14.37 15.79 -7.56
C LEU A 352 -15.55 15.55 -6.61
N ILE A 353 -15.36 14.71 -5.60
CA ILE A 353 -16.35 14.45 -4.56
C ILE A 353 -15.74 14.77 -3.20
N LEU A 354 -16.33 15.72 -2.49
CA LEU A 354 -15.94 16.11 -1.13
C LEU A 354 -16.90 15.47 -0.14
N ARG A 355 -16.36 14.85 0.92
CA ARG A 355 -17.15 14.09 1.90
C ARG A 355 -16.97 14.65 3.31
N PRO A 356 -17.56 15.82 3.62
CA PRO A 356 -17.42 16.43 4.94
C PRO A 356 -18.02 15.55 6.04
N GLY A 357 -17.37 15.51 7.20
CA GLY A 357 -17.78 14.77 8.39
C GLY A 357 -18.48 15.60 9.46
N ASN A 358 -18.39 16.93 9.39
CA ASN A 358 -18.97 17.89 10.36
C ASN A 358 -19.42 19.18 9.64
N VAL A 359 -20.04 20.10 10.37
CA VAL A 359 -20.63 21.34 9.81
C VAL A 359 -19.54 22.30 9.31
N GLU A 360 -18.40 22.37 10.00
CA GLU A 360 -17.26 23.21 9.63
C GLU A 360 -16.71 22.80 8.25
N GLU A 361 -16.49 21.50 8.03
CA GLU A 361 -16.03 20.94 6.76
C GLU A 361 -17.04 21.17 5.62
N VAL A 362 -18.34 21.25 5.92
CA VAL A 362 -19.37 21.60 4.91
C VAL A 362 -19.19 23.04 4.46
N ALA A 363 -18.97 23.97 5.40
CA ALA A 363 -18.73 25.37 5.07
C ALA A 363 -17.45 25.53 4.24
N GLU A 364 -16.38 24.81 4.58
CA GLU A 364 -15.15 24.77 3.81
C GLU A 364 -15.34 24.18 2.41
N ALA A 365 -16.10 23.08 2.28
CA ALA A 365 -16.40 22.46 0.99
C ALA A 365 -17.19 23.40 0.07
N LEU A 366 -18.15 24.16 0.63
CA LEU A 366 -18.90 25.19 -0.10
C LEU A 366 -18.02 26.38 -0.50
N ALA A 367 -17.13 26.83 0.40
CA ALA A 367 -16.18 27.90 0.11
C ALA A 367 -15.22 27.51 -1.03
N TYR A 368 -14.70 26.28 -0.99
CA TYR A 368 -13.88 25.72 -2.06
C TYR A 368 -14.67 25.55 -3.36
N ALA A 369 -15.90 25.04 -3.33
CA ALA A 369 -16.72 24.95 -4.53
C ALA A 369 -16.94 26.32 -5.18
N ARG A 370 -17.15 27.37 -4.36
CA ARG A 370 -17.31 28.74 -4.81
C ARG A 370 -16.05 29.33 -5.44
N SER A 371 -14.85 28.89 -5.04
CA SER A 371 -13.60 29.30 -5.68
C SER A 371 -13.38 28.65 -7.06
N ASN A 372 -14.27 27.74 -7.48
CA ASN A 372 -14.29 27.08 -8.79
C ASN A 372 -15.58 27.46 -9.57
N PRO A 373 -15.79 28.74 -9.92
CA PRO A 373 -17.10 29.29 -10.29
C PRO A 373 -17.71 28.70 -11.57
N ASP A 374 -16.89 28.22 -12.50
CA ASP A 374 -17.33 27.68 -13.80
C ASP A 374 -17.65 26.18 -13.76
N VAL A 375 -17.52 25.55 -12.58
CA VAL A 375 -17.69 24.12 -12.40
C VAL A 375 -19.08 23.82 -11.81
N PRO A 376 -19.86 22.87 -12.38
CA PRO A 376 -21.15 22.48 -11.82
C PRO A 376 -21.03 21.99 -10.37
N LEU A 377 -21.88 22.49 -9.47
CA LEU A 377 -21.97 22.01 -8.09
C LEU A 377 -23.20 21.11 -7.90
N GLY A 378 -23.00 19.94 -7.29
CA GLY A 378 -24.06 19.08 -6.78
C GLY A 378 -23.93 18.88 -5.27
N ILE A 379 -25.07 18.76 -4.57
CA ILE A 379 -25.12 18.46 -3.14
C ILE A 379 -25.95 17.18 -2.94
N ARG A 380 -25.40 16.21 -2.22
CA ARG A 380 -26.06 14.94 -1.89
C ARG A 380 -26.30 14.85 -0.39
N SER A 381 -27.57 14.75 0.01
CA SER A 381 -27.98 14.63 1.42
C SER A 381 -28.10 13.16 1.86
N GLY A 382 -27.81 12.90 3.14
CA GLY A 382 -27.82 11.59 3.83
C GLY A 382 -29.20 10.93 3.99
N GLY A 383 -30.12 11.14 3.05
CA GLY A 383 -31.46 10.56 3.06
C GLY A 383 -32.23 11.05 1.85
N HIS A 384 -32.50 10.14 0.92
CA HIS A 384 -33.33 10.36 -0.27
C HIS A 384 -32.88 11.50 -1.19
N GLY A 385 -31.89 11.22 -2.04
CA GLY A 385 -31.48 12.05 -3.18
C GLY A 385 -32.55 12.18 -4.28
N ILE A 386 -33.76 12.59 -3.92
CA ILE A 386 -34.94 12.74 -4.80
C ILE A 386 -34.80 13.95 -5.72
N SER A 387 -33.98 14.94 -5.35
CA SER A 387 -33.60 16.03 -6.25
C SER A 387 -32.63 15.52 -7.32
N GLY A 388 -33.07 15.48 -8.58
CA GLY A 388 -32.29 15.08 -9.76
C GLY A 388 -31.04 15.93 -10.06
N ARG A 389 -30.62 16.81 -9.15
CA ARG A 389 -29.40 17.66 -9.21
C ARG A 389 -28.31 17.27 -8.19
N SER A 390 -28.46 16.15 -7.49
CA SER A 390 -27.51 15.69 -6.45
C SER A 390 -26.22 15.02 -6.97
N THR A 391 -26.05 14.92 -8.29
CA THR A 391 -24.80 14.52 -8.95
C THR A 391 -24.66 15.27 -10.28
N ASN A 392 -23.46 15.27 -10.87
CA ASN A 392 -23.15 15.99 -12.11
C ASN A 392 -22.11 15.23 -12.95
N ASN A 393 -21.73 15.83 -14.09
CA ASN A 393 -20.68 15.33 -14.97
C ASN A 393 -19.57 16.39 -15.04
N GLY A 394 -18.39 16.04 -14.56
CA GLY A 394 -17.21 16.91 -14.55
C GLY A 394 -17.18 17.95 -13.44
N GLY A 395 -18.20 18.01 -12.58
CA GLY A 395 -18.34 19.02 -11.54
C GLY A 395 -17.87 18.61 -10.15
N ILE A 396 -18.06 19.49 -9.16
CA ILE A 396 -17.83 19.19 -7.74
C ILE A 396 -19.13 18.64 -7.14
N VAL A 397 -19.05 17.56 -6.38
CA VAL A 397 -20.15 17.04 -5.57
C VAL A 397 -19.78 17.08 -4.09
N ILE A 398 -20.63 17.66 -3.26
CA ILE A 398 -20.51 17.59 -1.80
C ILE A 398 -21.45 16.47 -1.32
N ASP A 399 -20.87 15.39 -0.81
CA ASP A 399 -21.58 14.21 -0.33
C ASP A 399 -21.63 14.20 1.20
N MET A 400 -22.82 14.52 1.73
CA MET A 400 -23.10 14.62 3.17
C MET A 400 -23.27 13.24 3.83
N GLY A 401 -23.04 12.13 3.12
CA GLY A 401 -23.29 10.78 3.65
C GLY A 401 -22.42 10.39 4.84
N LYS A 402 -21.36 11.15 5.16
CA LYS A 402 -20.58 10.98 6.40
C LYS A 402 -21.25 11.60 7.63
N ILE A 403 -22.10 12.61 7.44
CA ILE A 403 -22.87 13.24 8.53
C ILE A 403 -24.14 12.41 8.73
N ASN A 404 -23.99 11.26 9.37
CA ASN A 404 -25.03 10.25 9.55
C ASN A 404 -25.41 10.01 11.02
N GLY A 405 -24.93 10.87 11.93
CA GLY A 405 -25.31 10.91 13.35
C GLY A 405 -26.24 12.08 13.66
N ILE A 406 -27.04 11.94 14.72
CA ILE A 406 -27.81 13.03 15.32
C ILE A 406 -27.16 13.33 16.67
N GLU A 407 -26.57 14.52 16.82
CA GLU A 407 -26.20 15.04 18.14
C GLU A 407 -27.44 15.73 18.73
N ILE A 408 -27.89 15.26 19.90
CA ILE A 408 -29.08 15.77 20.61
C ILE A 408 -28.63 16.53 21.84
#